data_AF-A0A2Z5K9W7-F1
#
_entry.id   AF-A0A2Z5K9W7-F1
#
_cell.length_a   1.000
_cell.length_b   1.000
_cell.length_c   1.000
_cell.angle_alpha   90.00
_cell.angle_beta   90.00
_cell.angle_gamma   90.00
#
_symmetry.space_group_name_H-M   'P 1'
#
loop_
_entity.id
_entity.type
_entity.pdbx_description
1 polymer ?
#
loop_
_entity_poly.entity_id
_entity_poly.type
_entity_poly.pdbx_seq_one_letter_code
_entity_poly.pdbx_strand_id
1 'polypeptide(L)' 'MSEDDYCLIDAARPPRADGPPYAECVLCREPTEYPESYRGITLCPVCEWREAERTSCSG' A
#
# COMPACT_ATOMS: atom_id res chain seq x y z
N MET A 1 1.25 -1.06 -33.10
CA MET A 1 1.23 0.08 -32.15
C MET A 1 1.76 -0.49 -30.85
N SER A 2 2.84 0.06 -30.29
CA SER A 2 3.62 -0.57 -29.21
C SER A 2 2.74 -0.90 -28.02
N GLU A 3 2.71 -2.18 -27.64
CA GLU A 3 2.06 -2.69 -26.42
C GLU A 3 2.79 -2.24 -25.13
N ASP A 4 3.93 -1.57 -25.27
CA ASP A 4 4.78 -1.09 -24.16
C ASP A 4 4.23 0.13 -23.40
N ASP A 5 3.19 0.81 -23.91
CA ASP A 5 2.66 2.07 -23.33
C ASP A 5 1.36 1.89 -22.53
N TYR A 6 0.79 0.69 -22.44
CA TYR A 6 -0.61 0.58 -22.00
C TYR A 6 -0.86 0.75 -20.50
N CYS A 7 0.15 0.86 -19.62
CA CYS A 7 -0.06 1.20 -18.21
C CYS A 7 1.26 1.65 -17.55
N LEU A 8 1.84 2.79 -17.94
CA LEU A 8 2.89 3.45 -17.14
C LEU A 8 2.27 4.09 -15.88
N ILE A 9 1.62 3.27 -15.06
CA ILE A 9 1.40 3.61 -13.67
C ILE A 9 2.73 3.29 -13.01
N ASP A 10 3.61 4.29 -12.94
CA ASP A 10 4.80 4.29 -12.10
C ASP A 10 4.34 4.29 -10.62
N ALA A 11 3.66 3.23 -10.20
CA ALA A 11 3.50 2.89 -8.80
C ALA A 11 4.85 2.36 -8.35
N ALA A 12 5.84 3.25 -8.25
CA ALA A 12 7.16 2.95 -7.74
C ALA A 12 6.96 2.35 -6.36
N ARG A 13 7.02 1.01 -6.26
CA ARG A 13 6.87 0.31 -4.99
C ARG A 13 7.94 0.88 -4.08
N PRO A 14 7.58 1.46 -2.92
CA PRO A 14 8.56 2.08 -2.07
C PRO A 14 9.63 1.05 -1.71
N PRO A 15 10.90 1.49 -1.61
CA PRO A 15 11.97 0.62 -1.17
C PRO A 15 11.58 0.06 0.21
N ARG A 16 11.78 -1.26 0.39
CA ARG A 16 11.65 -1.86 1.72
C ARG A 16 12.59 -1.11 2.66
N ALA A 17 12.08 -0.73 3.82
CA ALA A 17 12.88 -0.04 4.83
C ALA A 17 14.05 -0.94 5.24
N ASP A 18 15.28 -0.41 5.21
CA ASP A 18 16.50 -1.13 5.61
C ASP A 18 16.62 -1.26 7.14
N GLY A 19 15.66 -0.74 7.90
CA GLY A 19 15.64 -0.86 9.35
C GLY A 19 14.30 -0.47 9.96
N PRO A 20 13.97 -1.01 11.16
CA PRO A 20 12.80 -0.61 11.90
C PRO A 20 12.87 0.86 12.37
N PRO A 21 11.72 1.49 12.62
CA PRO A 21 10.38 0.89 12.63
C PRO A 21 9.63 0.98 11.29
N TYR A 22 9.03 -0.15 10.92
CA TYR A 22 7.93 -0.20 9.97
C TYR A 22 6.72 0.55 10.56
N ALA A 23 5.90 1.17 9.71
CA ALA A 23 4.68 1.80 10.20
C ALA A 23 3.74 0.72 10.79
N GLU A 24 3.04 1.04 11.88
CA GLU A 24 2.00 0.16 12.42
C GLU A 24 0.66 0.45 11.75
N CYS A 25 -0.06 -0.61 11.33
CA CYS A 25 -1.40 -0.47 10.78
C CYS A 25 -2.40 -0.03 11.86
N VAL A 26 -3.20 1.01 11.62
CA VAL A 26 -4.15 1.51 12.63
C VAL A 26 -5.33 0.57 12.91
N LEU A 27 -5.59 -0.40 12.02
CA LEU A 27 -6.68 -1.37 12.17
C LEU A 27 -6.26 -2.64 12.91
N CYS A 28 -5.16 -3.27 12.47
CA CYS A 28 -4.70 -4.55 13.04
C CYS A 28 -3.51 -4.43 13.99
N ARG A 29 -2.84 -3.26 14.05
CA ARG A 29 -1.62 -3.01 14.84
C ARG A 29 -0.45 -3.94 14.52
N GLU A 30 -0.45 -4.51 13.33
CA GLU A 30 0.69 -5.26 12.82
C GLU A 30 1.66 -4.32 12.10
N PRO A 31 2.97 -4.59 12.17
CA PRO A 31 3.95 -3.85 11.39
C PRO A 31 3.68 -4.06 9.90
N THR A 32 3.56 -2.96 9.17
CA THR A 32 3.36 -2.98 7.72
C THR A 32 4.64 -3.34 6.98
N GLU A 33 4.56 -3.61 5.68
CA GLU A 33 5.76 -3.74 4.84
C GLU A 33 6.41 -2.39 4.48
N TYR A 34 5.78 -1.29 4.91
CA TYR A 34 6.19 0.08 4.58
C TYR A 34 6.97 0.74 5.72
N PRO A 35 8.03 1.51 5.41
CA PRO A 35 8.72 2.33 6.40
C PRO A 35 7.79 3.36 7.03
N GLU A 36 8.01 3.73 8.30
CA GLU A 36 7.36 4.90 8.91
C GLU A 36 7.58 6.20 8.13
N SER A 37 8.68 6.28 7.36
CA SER A 37 9.01 7.43 6.52
C SER A 37 8.07 7.59 5.32
N TYR A 38 7.27 6.58 4.99
CA TYR A 38 6.30 6.66 3.91
C TYR A 38 5.05 7.41 4.39
N ARG A 39 5.04 8.71 4.15
CA ARG A 39 3.93 9.59 4.55
C ARG A 39 2.66 9.26 3.78
N GLY A 40 1.56 9.06 4.50
CA GLY A 40 0.23 8.84 3.94
C GLY A 40 -0.28 7.40 3.98
N ILE A 41 0.56 6.43 4.39
CA ILE A 41 0.10 5.05 4.64
C ILE A 41 -0.28 4.90 6.10
N THR A 42 -1.58 4.71 6.36
CA THR A 42 -2.13 4.40 7.69
C THR A 42 -2.61 2.94 7.80
N LEU A 43 -2.71 2.23 6.68
CA LEU A 43 -3.20 0.86 6.58
C LEU A 43 -2.15 -0.07 5.98
N CYS A 44 -2.12 -1.32 6.40
CA CYS A 44 -1.31 -2.35 5.72
C CYS A 44 -1.91 -2.73 4.35
N PRO A 45 -1.12 -3.33 3.44
CA PRO A 45 -1.55 -3.78 2.11
C PRO A 45 -2.84 -4.63 2.10
N VAL A 46 -3.01 -5.44 3.13
CA VAL A 46 -4.20 -6.30 3.28
C VAL A 46 -5.42 -5.49 3.68
N CYS A 47 -5.25 -4.53 4.59
CA CYS A 47 -6.34 -3.67 5.05
C CYS A 47 -6.78 -2.66 3.98
N GLU A 48 -5.84 -2.08 3.21
CA GLU A 48 -6.20 -1.18 2.10
C GLU A 48 -7.04 -1.89 1.04
N TRP A 49 -6.66 -3.13 0.66
CA TRP A 49 -7.41 -3.89 -0.34
C TRP A 49 -8.80 -4.24 0.17
N ARG A 50 -8.92 -4.68 1.43
CA ARG A 50 -10.23 -4.96 2.06
C ARG A 50 -11.13 -3.74 2.12
N GLU A 51 -10.60 -2.55 2.40
CA GLU A 51 -11.38 -1.32 2.42
C GLU A 51 -11.88 -0.94 1.02
N ALA A 52 -11.02 -1.07 0.01
CA ALA A 52 -11.36 -0.83 -1.40
C ALA A 52 -12.43 -1.83 -1.89
N GLU A 53 -12.29 -3.12 -1.56
CA GLU A 53 -13.28 -4.15 -1.87
C GLU A 53 -14.63 -3.87 -1.20
N ARG A 54 -14.64 -3.53 0.09
CA ARG A 54 -15.87 -3.23 0.81
C ARG A 54 -16.61 -2.06 0.19
N THR A 55 -15.88 -1.01 -0.20
CA THR A 55 -16.46 0.14 -0.90
C THR A 55 -17.02 -0.27 -2.27
N SER A 56 -16.29 -1.11 -3.00
CA SER A 56 -16.69 -1.61 -4.32
C SER A 56 -17.93 -2.51 -4.28
N CYS A 57 -18.13 -3.25 -3.18
CA CYS A 57 -19.25 -4.18 -3.00
C CYS A 57 -20.42 -3.61 -2.19
N SER A 58 -20.42 -2.31 -1.84
CA SER A 58 -21.51 -1.67 -1.08
C SER A 58 -22.63 -1.10 -1.97
N GLY A 59 -22.91 -1.76 -3.09
CA GLY A 59 -23.95 -1.38 -4.07
C GLY A 59 -25.37 -1.73 -3.64
#